data_AF-A0A7V3QJN9-F1
#
_entry.id   AF-A0A7V3QJN9-F1
#
_cell.length_a   1.000
_cell.length_b   1.000
_cell.length_c   1.000
_cell.angle_alpha   90.00
_cell.angle_beta   90.00
_cell.angle_gamma   90.00
#
_symmetry.space_group_name_H-M   'P 1'
#
loop_
_entity.id
_entity.type
_entity.pdbx_description
1 polymer ?
#
loop_
_entity_poly.entity_id
_entity_poly.type
_entity_poly.pdbx_seq_one_letter_code
_entity_poly.pdbx_strand_id
1 'polypeptide(L)'
;MATMEGRKYMPWYTYLGAILEIFLVVSRILNIESVLKWGTPIFWTGYILILDGIVFSFKGKSLLPKVIFLALISLVLWWFFEWLNIFISNWHYSNLPPSLLERYIGYLWAFATIVPGILLTYNVLLIILRDTRIEWHSLKFKNKHLTLMILIGIVSLILPVVPFSLNYLDRSADSELFFWLRWFGDIKFSEYMATFVFLSLFFIFDPINYLMSKPSVIGSLDRGNYKVIVLLSLAGLICGVLWESENFFFSTSKWHYTVPIMGNVKIFEMPVLGYLGFIPFAWEVFSTVSLVYKDAIIQIQEWLL
;
A
#
# COMPACT_ATOMS: atom_id res chain seq x y z
N MET A 1 8.24 -5.48 33.01
CA MET A 1 8.99 -6.71 32.68
C MET A 1 7.98 -7.83 32.54
N ALA A 2 7.39 -7.99 31.35
CA ALA A 2 6.69 -9.22 31.02
C ALA A 2 7.76 -10.24 30.64
N THR A 3 7.83 -11.34 31.39
CA THR A 3 8.68 -12.49 31.09
C THR A 3 8.45 -12.93 29.65
N MET A 4 9.52 -13.30 28.94
CA MET A 4 9.45 -13.97 27.64
C MET A 4 8.90 -15.40 27.78
N GLU A 5 7.79 -15.58 28.48
CA GLU A 5 7.12 -16.85 28.64
C GLU A 5 6.15 -17.04 27.46
N GLY A 6 6.46 -18.03 26.61
CA GLY A 6 5.52 -18.56 25.62
C GLY A 6 5.78 -18.25 24.15
N ARG A 7 7.02 -17.92 23.71
CA ARG A 7 7.32 -17.95 22.27
C ARG A 7 7.07 -19.37 21.74
N LYS A 8 6.18 -19.49 20.75
CA LYS A 8 6.02 -20.74 20.01
C LYS A 8 7.24 -20.96 19.11
N TYR A 9 7.37 -22.19 18.61
CA TYR A 9 8.37 -22.52 17.62
C TYR A 9 8.19 -21.67 16.35
N MET A 10 9.30 -21.42 15.65
CA MET A 10 9.26 -20.79 14.34
C MET A 10 8.80 -21.81 13.31
N PRO A 11 7.73 -21.54 12.54
CA PRO A 11 7.20 -22.49 11.56
C PRO A 11 8.18 -22.65 10.39
N TRP A 12 8.17 -23.82 9.76
CA TRP A 12 9.18 -24.20 8.76
C TRP A 12 9.28 -23.24 7.57
N TYR A 13 8.15 -22.66 7.15
CA TYR A 13 8.10 -21.74 6.01
C TYR A 13 8.85 -20.42 6.26
N THR A 14 9.12 -20.07 7.52
CA THR A 14 9.97 -18.92 7.87
C THR A 14 11.38 -19.10 7.32
N TYR A 15 11.92 -20.32 7.40
CA TYR A 15 13.23 -20.65 6.87
C TYR A 15 13.22 -20.67 5.35
N LEU A 16 12.12 -21.10 4.73
CA LEU A 16 11.95 -20.95 3.28
C LEU A 16 12.00 -19.47 2.87
N GLY A 17 11.32 -18.59 3.62
CA GLY A 17 11.41 -17.15 3.40
C GLY A 17 12.85 -16.63 3.50
N ALA A 18 13.58 -17.00 4.56
CA ALA A 18 14.99 -16.63 4.72
C ALA A 18 15.89 -17.17 3.58
N ILE A 19 15.63 -18.38 3.09
CA ILE A 19 16.33 -18.96 1.94
C ILE A 19 16.08 -18.13 0.68
N LEU A 20 14.85 -17.66 0.44
CA LEU A 20 14.54 -16.79 -0.71
C LEU A 20 15.32 -15.47 -0.65
N GLU A 21 15.39 -14.85 0.53
CA GLU A 21 16.17 -13.61 0.72
C GLU A 21 17.67 -13.82 0.49
N ILE A 22 18.24 -14.88 1.09
CA ILE A 22 19.65 -15.24 0.89
C ILE A 22 19.91 -15.54 -0.58
N PHE A 23 18.99 -16.26 -1.24
CA PHE A 23 19.10 -16.58 -2.65
C PHE A 23 19.12 -15.33 -3.52
N LEU A 24 18.31 -14.31 -3.22
CA LEU A 24 18.36 -13.03 -3.91
C LEU A 24 19.67 -12.29 -3.68
N VAL A 25 20.17 -12.25 -2.45
CA VAL A 25 21.47 -11.62 -2.12
C VAL A 25 22.61 -12.29 -2.88
N VAL A 26 22.68 -13.62 -2.85
CA VAL A 26 23.68 -14.40 -3.59
C VAL A 26 23.54 -14.18 -5.09
N SER A 27 22.31 -14.21 -5.63
CA SER A 27 22.05 -13.96 -7.05
C SER A 27 22.48 -12.55 -7.45
N ARG A 28 22.34 -11.56 -6.57
CA ARG A 28 22.81 -10.21 -6.83
C ARG A 28 24.34 -10.11 -6.84
N ILE A 29 25.01 -10.73 -5.87
CA ILE A 29 26.48 -10.78 -5.81
C ILE A 29 27.06 -11.46 -7.06
N LEU A 30 26.42 -12.54 -7.51
CA LEU A 30 26.84 -13.32 -8.68
C LEU A 30 26.30 -12.75 -10.02
N ASN A 31 25.53 -11.65 -9.98
CA ASN A 31 24.87 -11.03 -11.14
C ASN A 31 24.04 -12.01 -12.00
N ILE A 32 23.23 -12.86 -11.36
CA ILE A 32 22.35 -13.81 -12.02
C ILE A 32 21.07 -13.11 -12.51
N GLU A 33 21.14 -12.48 -13.69
CA GLU A 33 20.04 -11.67 -14.25
C GLU A 33 18.72 -12.44 -14.42
N SER A 34 18.79 -13.74 -14.71
CA SER A 34 17.62 -14.60 -14.86
C SER A 34 16.80 -14.74 -13.56
N VAL A 35 17.43 -14.51 -12.40
CA VAL A 35 16.78 -14.45 -11.09
C VAL A 35 16.37 -13.02 -10.76
N LEU A 36 17.28 -12.05 -10.97
CA LEU A 36 17.03 -10.64 -10.62
C LEU A 36 15.87 -10.02 -11.42
N LYS A 37 15.50 -10.55 -12.59
CA LYS A 37 14.27 -10.14 -13.30
C LYS A 37 12.98 -10.43 -12.52
N TRP A 38 13.05 -11.37 -11.58
CA TRP A 38 11.99 -11.75 -10.64
C TRP A 38 12.26 -11.24 -9.21
N GLY A 39 13.17 -10.27 -9.04
CA GLY A 39 13.59 -9.75 -7.74
C GLY A 39 12.41 -9.39 -6.84
N THR A 40 11.53 -8.51 -7.33
CA THR A 40 10.37 -8.02 -6.58
C THR A 40 9.46 -9.13 -6.05
N PRO A 41 8.88 -10.02 -6.89
CA PRO A 41 8.02 -11.06 -6.38
C PRO A 41 8.73 -12.05 -5.43
N ILE A 42 10.01 -12.36 -5.67
CA ILE A 42 10.77 -13.28 -4.80
C ILE A 42 11.02 -12.63 -3.42
N PHE A 43 11.47 -11.38 -3.40
CA PHE A 43 11.77 -10.63 -2.18
C PHE A 43 10.53 -10.52 -1.31
N TRP A 44 9.43 -10.03 -1.88
CA TRP A 44 8.21 -9.84 -1.10
C TRP A 44 7.60 -11.16 -0.63
N THR A 45 7.77 -12.25 -1.37
CA THR A 45 7.39 -13.60 -0.91
C THR A 45 8.23 -14.03 0.29
N GLY A 46 9.55 -13.84 0.25
CA GLY A 46 10.45 -14.13 1.36
C GLY A 46 10.08 -13.34 2.60
N TYR A 47 9.92 -12.03 2.43
CA TYR A 47 9.50 -11.09 3.47
C TYR A 47 8.18 -11.49 4.15
N ILE A 48 7.14 -11.80 3.37
CA ILE A 48 5.83 -12.24 3.88
C ILE A 48 5.96 -13.51 4.73
N LEU A 49 6.71 -14.51 4.25
CA LEU A 49 6.89 -15.77 4.98
C LEU A 49 7.64 -15.57 6.30
N ILE A 50 8.67 -14.71 6.31
CA ILE A 50 9.43 -14.38 7.52
C ILE A 50 8.53 -13.66 8.53
N LEU A 51 7.82 -12.61 8.11
CA LEU A 51 6.97 -11.83 9.01
C LEU A 51 5.81 -12.66 9.56
N ASP A 52 5.18 -13.48 8.74
CA ASP A 52 4.11 -14.36 9.22
C ASP A 52 4.63 -15.39 10.23
N GLY A 53 5.83 -15.93 10.00
CA GLY A 53 6.50 -16.81 10.94
C GLY A 53 6.74 -16.15 12.31
N ILE A 54 7.22 -14.89 12.30
CA ILE A 54 7.36 -14.07 13.50
C ILE A 54 6.00 -13.91 14.16
N VAL A 55 4.97 -13.46 13.43
CA VAL A 55 3.60 -13.32 13.96
C VAL A 55 3.10 -14.61 14.59
N PHE A 56 3.29 -15.76 13.94
CA PHE A 56 2.91 -17.06 14.47
C PHE A 56 3.66 -17.41 15.76
N SER A 57 4.97 -17.14 15.83
CA SER A 57 5.78 -17.44 17.02
C SER A 57 5.32 -16.67 18.27
N PHE A 58 4.69 -15.50 18.08
CA PHE A 58 4.21 -14.64 19.18
C PHE A 58 2.70 -14.77 19.44
N LYS A 59 1.87 -14.80 18.39
CA LYS A 59 0.40 -14.84 18.51
C LYS A 59 -0.16 -16.26 18.44
N GLY A 60 0.61 -17.20 17.90
CA GLY A 60 0.16 -18.56 17.65
C GLY A 60 -0.90 -18.73 16.56
N LYS A 61 -1.16 -17.67 15.79
CA LYS A 61 -2.10 -17.61 14.66
C LYS A 61 -1.39 -17.00 13.46
N SER A 62 -1.38 -17.73 12.34
CA SER A 62 -0.82 -17.28 11.07
C SER A 62 -1.88 -16.54 10.24
N LEU A 63 -1.46 -15.56 9.45
CA LEU A 63 -2.26 -14.92 8.41
C LEU A 63 -2.17 -15.66 7.06
N LEU A 64 -1.26 -16.63 6.88
CA LEU A 64 -1.14 -17.40 5.63
C LEU A 64 -2.46 -18.05 5.17
N PRO A 65 -3.31 -18.63 6.04
CA PRO A 65 -4.61 -19.14 5.60
C PRO A 65 -5.51 -18.06 4.95
N LYS A 66 -5.27 -16.79 5.27
CA LYS A 66 -5.98 -15.63 4.75
C LYS A 66 -5.23 -14.96 3.58
N VAL A 67 -3.98 -15.34 3.31
CA VAL A 67 -3.11 -14.65 2.35
C VAL A 67 -3.63 -14.73 0.92
N ILE A 68 -4.32 -15.81 0.53
CA ILE A 68 -4.89 -15.94 -0.81
C ILE A 68 -5.94 -14.84 -1.03
N PHE A 69 -6.84 -14.62 -0.07
CA PHE A 69 -7.83 -13.54 -0.16
C PHE A 69 -7.17 -12.17 -0.09
N LEU A 70 -6.16 -12.00 0.76
CA LEU A 70 -5.39 -10.74 0.81
C LEU A 70 -4.65 -10.46 -0.50
N ALA A 71 -4.11 -11.49 -1.15
CA ALA A 71 -3.46 -11.41 -2.45
C ALA A 71 -4.46 -11.04 -3.55
N LEU A 72 -5.66 -11.63 -3.55
CA LEU A 72 -6.73 -11.24 -4.49
C LEU A 72 -7.16 -9.77 -4.29
N ILE A 73 -7.30 -9.32 -3.04
CA ILE A 73 -7.56 -7.90 -2.75
C ILE A 73 -6.40 -7.03 -3.25
N SER A 74 -5.16 -7.47 -3.03
CA SER A 74 -3.94 -6.79 -3.48
C SER A 74 -3.91 -6.61 -5.00
N LEU A 75 -4.26 -7.66 -5.75
CA LEU A 75 -4.35 -7.61 -7.21
C LEU A 75 -5.37 -6.58 -7.67
N VAL A 76 -6.59 -6.64 -7.15
CA VAL A 76 -7.67 -5.71 -7.52
C VAL A 76 -7.29 -4.27 -7.18
N LEU A 77 -6.75 -4.06 -5.98
CA LEU A 77 -6.33 -2.75 -5.50
C LEU A 77 -5.20 -2.19 -6.37
N TRP A 78 -4.18 -3.00 -6.69
CA TRP A 78 -3.07 -2.53 -7.50
C TRP A 78 -3.46 -2.26 -8.94
N TRP A 79 -4.31 -3.09 -9.55
CA TRP A 79 -4.84 -2.81 -10.89
C TRP A 79 -5.66 -1.53 -10.94
N PHE A 80 -6.38 -1.21 -9.86
CA PHE A 80 -7.05 0.07 -9.75
C PHE A 80 -6.06 1.25 -9.76
N PHE A 81 -4.94 1.15 -9.05
CA PHE A 81 -3.87 2.14 -9.12
C PHE A 81 -3.18 2.21 -10.49
N GLU A 82 -2.95 1.07 -11.15
CA GLU A 82 -2.45 1.04 -12.54
C GLU A 82 -3.41 1.74 -13.51
N TRP A 83 -4.72 1.55 -13.34
CA TRP A 83 -5.72 2.25 -14.13
C TRP A 83 -5.69 3.76 -13.86
N LEU A 84 -5.55 4.19 -12.60
CA LEU A 84 -5.39 5.61 -12.25
C LEU A 84 -4.08 6.19 -12.79
N ASN A 85 -3.02 5.40 -12.84
CA ASN A 85 -1.71 5.80 -13.37
C ASN A 85 -1.73 6.14 -14.86
N ILE A 86 -2.70 5.64 -15.62
CA ILE A 86 -2.92 6.07 -17.02
C ILE A 86 -3.17 7.59 -17.08
N PHE A 87 -3.79 8.17 -16.04
CA PHE A 87 -4.12 9.60 -16.00
C PHE A 87 -3.06 10.44 -15.32
N ILE A 88 -2.44 9.95 -14.24
CA ILE A 88 -1.45 10.72 -13.47
C ILE A 88 0.00 10.48 -13.91
N SER A 89 0.28 9.43 -14.68
CA SER A 89 1.59 9.12 -15.26
C SER A 89 2.75 9.23 -14.26
N ASN A 90 2.58 8.72 -13.04
CA ASN A 90 3.54 8.88 -11.95
C ASN A 90 4.55 7.74 -11.82
N TRP A 91 4.30 6.59 -12.47
CA TRP A 91 5.28 5.51 -12.56
C TRP A 91 5.24 4.79 -13.90
N HIS A 92 6.39 4.23 -14.29
CA HIS A 92 6.54 3.40 -15.47
C HIS A 92 7.49 2.23 -15.21
N TYR A 93 7.27 1.13 -15.94
CA TYR A 93 8.13 -0.03 -15.86
C TYR A 93 9.21 -0.02 -16.94
N SER A 94 10.43 -0.39 -16.59
CA SER A 94 11.53 -0.62 -17.54
C SER A 94 12.09 -2.04 -17.42
N ASN A 95 12.83 -2.47 -18.45
CA ASN A 95 13.55 -3.75 -18.50
C ASN A 95 12.66 -5.01 -18.29
N LEU A 96 11.38 -4.91 -18.61
CA LEU A 96 10.46 -6.03 -18.51
C LEU A 96 10.74 -7.11 -19.56
N PRO A 97 10.53 -8.41 -19.22
CA PRO A 97 10.68 -9.51 -20.17
C PRO A 97 9.92 -9.28 -21.48
N PRO A 98 10.41 -9.67 -22.67
CA PRO A 98 9.73 -9.38 -23.93
C PRO A 98 8.39 -10.13 -24.07
N SER A 99 8.26 -11.29 -23.45
CA SER A 99 7.05 -12.11 -23.49
C SER A 99 5.93 -11.52 -22.65
N LEU A 100 4.76 -11.31 -23.26
CA LEU A 100 3.58 -10.78 -22.57
C LEU A 100 3.11 -11.73 -21.45
N LEU A 101 3.12 -13.05 -21.70
CA LEU A 101 2.75 -14.04 -20.70
C LEU A 101 3.68 -13.99 -19.48
N GLU A 102 4.98 -13.88 -19.73
CA GLU A 102 5.98 -13.76 -18.66
C GLU A 102 5.79 -12.48 -17.84
N ARG A 103 5.50 -11.35 -18.50
CA ARG A 103 5.16 -10.08 -17.81
C ARG A 103 3.95 -10.23 -16.91
N TYR A 104 2.85 -10.81 -17.40
CA TYR A 104 1.63 -10.96 -16.60
C TYR A 104 1.83 -11.89 -15.41
N ILE A 105 2.64 -12.95 -15.54
CA ILE A 105 3.02 -13.78 -14.40
C ILE A 105 3.77 -12.95 -13.36
N GLY A 106 4.74 -12.14 -13.80
CA GLY A 106 5.49 -11.23 -12.92
C GLY A 106 4.61 -10.20 -12.22
N TYR A 107 3.72 -9.54 -12.97
CA TYR A 107 2.75 -8.59 -12.42
C TYR A 107 1.82 -9.22 -11.41
N LEU A 108 1.19 -10.35 -11.76
CA LEU A 108 0.29 -11.07 -10.86
C LEU A 108 1.00 -11.44 -9.55
N TRP A 109 2.22 -11.95 -9.63
CA TRP A 109 2.97 -12.32 -8.44
C TRP A 109 3.38 -11.09 -7.62
N ALA A 110 4.00 -10.08 -8.23
CA ALA A 110 4.43 -8.88 -7.51
C ALA A 110 3.24 -8.16 -6.86
N PHE A 111 2.17 -7.90 -7.62
CA PHE A 111 1.00 -7.16 -7.14
C PHE A 111 0.27 -7.91 -6.03
N ALA A 112 0.26 -9.25 -6.05
CA ALA A 112 -0.34 -10.07 -5.00
C ALA A 112 0.31 -9.90 -3.62
N THR A 113 1.55 -9.42 -3.56
CA THR A 113 2.33 -9.35 -2.30
C THR A 113 2.20 -8.04 -1.54
N ILE A 114 1.67 -6.98 -2.15
CA ILE A 114 1.67 -5.62 -1.60
C ILE A 114 0.83 -5.53 -0.31
N VAL A 115 -0.46 -5.92 -0.38
CA VAL A 115 -1.36 -5.88 0.78
C VAL A 115 -0.88 -6.81 1.91
N PRO A 116 -0.52 -8.09 1.67
CA PRO A 116 0.05 -8.94 2.71
C PRO A 116 1.29 -8.35 3.37
N GLY A 117 2.23 -7.80 2.59
CA GLY A 117 3.46 -7.21 3.09
C GLY A 117 3.20 -6.07 4.09
N ILE A 118 2.32 -5.14 3.73
CA ILE A 118 1.95 -4.00 4.60
C ILE A 118 1.26 -4.49 5.89
N LEU A 119 0.27 -5.37 5.77
CA LEU A 119 -0.49 -5.84 6.93
C LEU A 119 0.34 -6.69 7.88
N LEU A 120 1.26 -7.51 7.37
CA LEU A 120 2.18 -8.28 8.19
C LEU A 120 3.21 -7.38 8.89
N THR A 121 3.71 -6.35 8.21
CA THR A 121 4.60 -5.34 8.82
C THR A 121 3.90 -4.65 9.98
N TYR A 122 2.67 -4.19 9.76
CA TYR A 122 1.82 -3.63 10.80
C TYR A 122 1.59 -4.60 11.97
N ASN A 123 1.35 -5.89 11.67
CA ASN A 123 1.15 -6.92 12.68
C ASN A 123 2.41 -7.16 13.54
N VAL A 124 3.60 -7.14 12.94
CA VAL A 124 4.88 -7.22 13.66
C VAL A 124 5.12 -5.97 14.50
N LEU A 125 4.81 -4.78 14.00
CA LEU A 125 4.90 -3.55 14.79
C LEU A 125 3.98 -3.58 16.02
N LEU A 126 2.78 -4.15 15.89
CA LEU A 126 1.88 -4.37 17.04
C LEU A 126 2.48 -5.32 18.08
N ILE A 127 3.28 -6.29 17.67
CA ILE A 127 4.00 -7.19 18.58
C ILE A 127 5.14 -6.44 19.27
N ILE A 128 5.96 -5.71 18.51
CA ILE A 128 7.11 -4.96 19.04
C ILE A 128 6.66 -3.90 20.04
N LEU A 129 5.61 -3.15 19.70
CA LEU A 129 5.08 -2.06 20.52
C LEU A 129 3.85 -2.49 21.33
N ARG A 130 3.72 -3.78 21.65
CA ARG A 130 2.56 -4.34 22.37
C ARG A 130 2.22 -3.56 23.63
N ASP A 131 3.20 -3.34 24.50
CA ASP A 131 3.01 -2.70 25.81
C ASP A 131 3.02 -1.16 25.74
N THR A 132 3.30 -0.59 24.57
CA THR A 132 3.30 0.86 24.37
C THR A 132 1.87 1.35 24.15
N ARG A 133 1.42 2.30 24.99
CA ARG A 133 0.16 3.02 24.80
C ARG A 133 0.43 4.29 24.01
N ILE A 134 -0.30 4.49 22.93
CA ILE A 134 -0.29 5.71 22.12
C ILE A 134 -1.70 6.25 22.16
N GLU A 135 -2.02 6.90 23.28
CA GLU A 135 -3.34 7.41 23.61
C GLU A 135 -3.28 8.93 23.74
N TRP A 136 -4.34 9.59 23.27
CA TRP A 136 -4.57 11.01 23.51
C TRP A 136 -6.10 11.21 23.59
N HIS A 137 -6.58 12.41 23.24
CA HIS A 137 -7.94 12.81 23.46
C HIS A 137 -8.79 12.19 22.36
N SER A 138 -9.97 11.73 22.77
CA SER A 138 -10.97 11.18 21.88
C SER A 138 -11.39 12.21 20.83
N LEU A 139 -11.21 11.87 19.55
CA LEU A 139 -11.67 12.70 18.43
C LEU A 139 -13.08 12.27 18.03
N LYS A 140 -14.08 13.07 18.39
CA LYS A 140 -15.48 12.73 18.11
C LYS A 140 -15.90 13.05 16.68
N PHE A 141 -16.31 12.02 15.95
CA PHE A 141 -16.78 12.13 14.57
C PHE A 141 -18.31 12.11 14.48
N LYS A 142 -18.92 13.29 14.28
CA LYS A 142 -20.33 13.43 13.87
C LYS A 142 -20.54 13.01 12.40
N ASN A 143 -21.77 12.64 12.04
CA ASN A 143 -22.16 12.25 10.67
C ASN A 143 -21.69 13.23 9.59
N LYS A 144 -21.77 14.55 9.85
CA LYS A 144 -21.31 15.58 8.90
C LYS A 144 -19.83 15.46 8.54
N HIS A 145 -18.97 15.05 9.46
CA HIS A 145 -17.54 14.87 9.19
C HIS A 145 -17.32 13.63 8.33
N LEU A 146 -18.04 12.55 8.62
CA LEU A 146 -17.99 11.31 7.84
C LEU A 146 -18.47 11.55 6.41
N THR A 147 -19.58 12.27 6.23
CA THR A 147 -20.06 12.67 4.90
C THR A 147 -19.04 13.53 4.16
N LEU A 148 -18.43 14.51 4.84
CA LEU A 148 -17.41 15.37 4.23
C LEU A 148 -16.19 14.56 3.79
N MET A 149 -15.72 13.60 4.61
CA MET A 149 -14.63 12.69 4.24
C MET A 149 -14.97 11.90 2.98
N ILE A 150 -16.16 11.28 2.92
CA ILE A 150 -16.59 10.52 1.75
C ILE A 150 -16.64 11.41 0.51
N LEU A 151 -17.19 12.62 0.60
CA LEU A 151 -17.24 13.56 -0.51
C LEU A 151 -15.84 13.97 -0.98
N ILE A 152 -14.93 14.27 -0.04
CA ILE A 152 -13.52 14.57 -0.36
C ILE A 152 -12.88 13.39 -1.09
N GLY A 153 -13.09 12.17 -0.61
CA GLY A 153 -12.55 10.96 -1.25
C GLY A 153 -13.10 10.73 -2.66
N ILE A 154 -14.42 10.89 -2.86
CA ILE A 154 -15.05 10.79 -4.20
C ILE A 154 -14.50 11.84 -5.15
N VAL A 155 -14.41 13.10 -4.71
CA VAL A 155 -13.83 14.19 -5.51
C VAL A 155 -12.38 13.88 -5.84
N SER A 156 -11.59 13.44 -4.85
CA SER A 156 -10.17 13.08 -5.02
C SER A 156 -9.95 11.93 -6.02
N LEU A 157 -10.90 11.01 -6.13
CA LEU A 157 -10.87 9.92 -7.09
C LEU A 157 -11.26 10.36 -8.51
N ILE A 158 -12.23 11.28 -8.62
CA ILE A 158 -12.73 11.76 -9.92
C ILE A 158 -11.77 12.78 -10.53
N LEU A 159 -11.15 13.63 -9.70
CA LEU A 159 -10.34 14.76 -10.13
C LEU A 159 -9.22 14.41 -11.12
N PRO A 160 -8.44 13.31 -10.94
CA PRO A 160 -7.39 12.93 -11.87
C PRO A 160 -7.93 12.43 -13.22
N VAL A 161 -9.19 11.96 -13.27
CA VAL A 161 -9.80 11.35 -14.47
C VAL A 161 -10.49 12.39 -15.35
N VAL A 162 -11.08 13.44 -14.75
CA VAL A 162 -11.79 14.53 -15.46
C VAL A 162 -10.95 15.20 -16.56
N PRO A 163 -9.65 15.49 -16.37
CA PRO A 163 -8.77 15.95 -17.44
C PRO A 163 -8.87 15.19 -18.77
N PHE A 164 -8.96 13.86 -18.70
CA PHE A 164 -8.95 13.00 -19.88
C PHE A 164 -10.25 13.08 -20.69
N SER A 165 -11.40 13.29 -20.05
CA SER A 165 -12.67 13.48 -20.77
C SER A 165 -12.77 14.85 -21.44
N LEU A 166 -11.93 15.80 -21.04
CA LEU A 166 -11.91 17.19 -21.52
C LEU A 166 -10.92 17.43 -22.66
N ASN A 167 -10.10 16.46 -23.04
CA ASN A 167 -9.38 16.46 -24.33
C ASN A 167 -10.35 16.48 -25.55
N TYR A 168 -11.66 16.37 -25.30
CA TYR A 168 -12.72 16.51 -26.29
C TYR A 168 -13.48 17.85 -26.18
N LEU A 169 -12.96 18.84 -25.44
CA LEU A 169 -13.58 20.16 -25.34
C LEU A 169 -13.75 20.84 -26.71
N ASP A 170 -12.85 20.55 -27.67
CA ASP A 170 -12.96 21.02 -29.06
C ASP A 170 -14.09 20.32 -29.85
N ARG A 171 -14.74 19.31 -29.28
CA ARG A 171 -15.96 18.67 -29.82
C ARG A 171 -17.25 19.27 -29.24
N SER A 172 -17.15 20.18 -28.28
CA SER A 172 -18.33 20.89 -27.76
C SER A 172 -18.88 21.85 -28.82
N ALA A 173 -20.19 22.12 -28.77
CA ALA A 173 -20.84 23.04 -29.71
C ALA A 173 -20.31 24.49 -29.57
N ASP A 174 -19.78 24.84 -28.40
CA ASP A 174 -19.10 26.09 -28.09
C ASP A 174 -17.92 25.81 -27.15
N SER A 175 -16.70 25.87 -27.70
CA SER A 175 -15.46 25.58 -26.97
C SER A 175 -15.08 26.66 -25.95
N GLU A 176 -15.72 27.83 -25.98
CA GLU A 176 -15.49 28.92 -25.02
C GLU A 176 -16.40 28.81 -23.79
N LEU A 177 -17.54 28.11 -23.89
CA LEU A 177 -18.47 27.89 -22.77
C LEU A 177 -17.80 27.21 -21.55
N PHE A 178 -16.80 26.39 -21.83
CA PHE A 178 -16.06 25.60 -20.85
C PHE A 178 -14.60 26.06 -20.70
N PHE A 179 -14.30 27.34 -20.94
CA PHE A 179 -12.92 27.87 -20.85
C PHE A 179 -12.26 27.59 -19.48
N TRP A 180 -13.04 27.64 -18.39
CA TRP A 180 -12.58 27.34 -17.03
C TRP A 180 -12.26 25.85 -16.82
N LEU A 181 -12.83 24.96 -17.62
CA LEU A 181 -12.52 23.53 -17.64
C LEU A 181 -11.27 23.20 -18.45
N ARG A 182 -10.76 24.11 -19.30
CA ARG A 182 -9.49 23.89 -20.03
C ARG A 182 -8.32 23.64 -19.09
N TRP A 183 -8.38 24.20 -17.88
CA TRP A 183 -7.38 23.92 -16.84
C TRP A 183 -7.36 22.44 -16.41
N PHE A 184 -8.52 21.77 -16.42
CA PHE A 184 -8.57 20.34 -16.20
C PHE A 184 -8.05 19.57 -17.41
N GLY A 185 -8.31 20.01 -18.65
CA GLY A 185 -7.90 19.26 -19.86
C GLY A 185 -6.39 19.06 -20.07
N ASP A 186 -5.51 19.82 -19.39
CA ASP A 186 -4.06 19.69 -19.53
C ASP A 186 -3.48 18.60 -18.60
N ILE A 187 -2.98 17.52 -19.20
CA ILE A 187 -2.38 16.35 -18.54
C ILE A 187 -1.23 16.75 -17.61
N LYS A 188 -0.58 17.90 -17.83
CA LYS A 188 0.46 18.39 -16.91
C LYS A 188 -0.02 18.56 -15.48
N PHE A 189 -1.29 18.89 -15.26
CA PHE A 189 -1.82 19.05 -13.90
C PHE A 189 -2.20 17.72 -13.26
N SER A 190 -2.60 16.70 -14.02
CA SER A 190 -2.93 15.38 -13.47
C SER A 190 -1.71 14.69 -12.84
N GLU A 191 -0.51 14.96 -13.34
CA GLU A 191 0.75 14.46 -12.76
C GLU A 191 0.97 14.89 -11.30
N TYR A 192 0.40 16.02 -10.87
CA TYR A 192 0.48 16.52 -9.50
C TYR A 192 -0.61 15.94 -8.58
N MET A 193 -1.55 15.15 -9.12
CA MET A 193 -2.72 14.67 -8.38
C MET A 193 -2.48 13.36 -7.62
N ALA A 194 -1.24 12.86 -7.58
CA ALA A 194 -0.85 11.65 -6.85
C ALA A 194 -1.39 11.62 -5.41
N THR A 195 -1.28 12.75 -4.70
CA THR A 195 -1.72 12.85 -3.29
C THR A 195 -3.22 12.60 -3.14
N PHE A 196 -4.04 13.04 -4.11
CA PHE A 196 -5.49 12.80 -4.10
C PHE A 196 -5.80 11.32 -4.34
N VAL A 197 -5.07 10.67 -5.25
CA VAL A 197 -5.22 9.25 -5.55
C VAL A 197 -4.95 8.40 -4.31
N PHE A 198 -3.80 8.59 -3.67
CA PHE A 198 -3.36 7.79 -2.51
C PHE A 198 -4.04 8.12 -1.17
N LEU A 199 -4.99 9.05 -1.16
CA LEU A 199 -5.86 9.35 0.00
C LEU A 199 -7.34 9.02 -0.26
N SER A 200 -7.71 8.82 -1.52
CA SER A 200 -9.10 8.73 -1.96
C SER A 200 -9.85 7.58 -1.30
N LEU A 201 -9.27 6.37 -1.30
CA LEU A 201 -9.92 5.17 -0.79
C LEU A 201 -10.01 5.21 0.74
N PHE A 202 -9.04 5.82 1.42
CA PHE A 202 -9.09 5.99 2.87
C PHE A 202 -10.26 6.88 3.27
N PHE A 203 -10.40 8.04 2.61
CA PHE A 203 -11.48 8.98 2.86
C PHE A 203 -12.86 8.43 2.51
N ILE A 204 -12.97 7.45 1.61
CA ILE A 204 -14.24 6.77 1.29
C ILE A 204 -14.47 5.61 2.26
N PHE A 205 -13.54 4.66 2.37
CA PHE A 205 -13.78 3.36 3.01
C PHE A 205 -13.68 3.41 4.53
N ASP A 206 -12.78 4.21 5.12
CA ASP A 206 -12.66 4.27 6.58
C ASP A 206 -13.92 4.82 7.29
N PRO A 207 -14.56 5.91 6.83
CA PRO A 207 -15.82 6.36 7.44
C PRO A 207 -16.96 5.35 7.20
N ILE A 208 -17.00 4.67 6.04
CA ILE A 208 -17.98 3.59 5.81
C ILE A 208 -17.74 2.45 6.80
N ASN A 209 -16.49 2.04 7.02
CA ASN A 209 -16.16 1.02 8.02
C ASN A 209 -16.60 1.43 9.43
N TYR A 210 -16.35 2.68 9.82
CA TYR A 210 -16.80 3.22 11.09
C TYR A 210 -18.33 3.15 11.24
N LEU A 211 -19.08 3.55 10.22
CA LEU A 211 -20.55 3.47 10.19
C LEU A 211 -21.08 2.03 10.23
N MET A 212 -20.34 1.08 9.67
CA MET A 212 -20.66 -0.35 9.69
C MET A 212 -20.19 -1.08 10.95
N SER A 213 -19.64 -0.36 11.94
CA SER A 213 -19.02 -0.94 13.15
C SER A 213 -17.91 -1.97 12.82
N LYS A 214 -17.21 -1.77 11.69
CA LYS A 214 -16.03 -2.53 11.29
C LYS A 214 -14.76 -1.87 11.87
N PRO A 215 -13.64 -2.60 11.95
CA PRO A 215 -12.35 -1.98 12.28
C PRO A 215 -12.07 -0.77 11.40
N SER A 216 -11.71 0.35 12.00
CA SER A 216 -11.44 1.60 11.28
C SER A 216 -10.41 2.43 12.03
N VAL A 217 -9.68 3.26 11.29
CA VAL A 217 -8.74 4.23 11.87
C VAL A 217 -9.53 5.29 12.63
N ILE A 218 -10.59 5.85 12.03
CA ILE A 218 -11.53 6.79 12.64
C ILE A 218 -12.10 6.22 13.94
N GLY A 219 -12.54 4.96 13.96
CA GLY A 219 -13.06 4.34 15.17
C GLY A 219 -12.02 4.23 16.28
N SER A 220 -10.75 4.04 15.93
CA SER A 220 -9.66 4.03 16.90
C SER A 220 -9.39 5.42 17.47
N LEU A 221 -9.38 6.44 16.62
CA LEU A 221 -9.24 7.85 17.01
C LEU A 221 -10.42 8.35 17.87
N ASP A 222 -11.65 7.90 17.57
CA ASP A 222 -12.85 8.18 18.36
C ASP A 222 -12.77 7.58 19.77
N ARG A 223 -11.99 6.52 19.97
CA ARG A 223 -11.67 5.97 21.30
C ARG A 223 -10.43 6.59 21.94
N GLY A 224 -9.77 7.55 21.28
CA GLY A 224 -8.51 8.14 21.76
C GLY A 224 -7.28 7.24 21.56
N ASN A 225 -7.42 6.15 20.79
CA ASN A 225 -6.34 5.21 20.49
C ASN A 225 -5.68 5.57 19.15
N TYR A 226 -4.50 6.19 19.21
CA TYR A 226 -3.72 6.61 18.04
C TYR A 226 -2.72 5.54 17.59
N LYS A 227 -2.64 4.41 18.30
CA LYS A 227 -1.72 3.32 17.98
C LYS A 227 -1.95 2.76 16.58
N VAL A 228 -3.21 2.63 16.16
CA VAL A 228 -3.56 2.11 14.83
C VAL A 228 -3.01 3.03 13.73
N ILE A 229 -3.29 4.33 13.76
CA ILE A 229 -2.82 5.26 12.72
C ILE A 229 -1.30 5.38 12.71
N VAL A 230 -0.66 5.45 13.89
CA VAL A 230 0.80 5.60 13.99
C VAL A 230 1.51 4.35 13.47
N LEU A 231 1.08 3.16 13.88
CA LEU A 231 1.73 1.91 13.45
C LEU A 231 1.43 1.57 12.00
N LEU A 232 0.26 1.92 11.46
CA LEU A 232 0.00 1.80 10.02
C LEU A 232 0.89 2.75 9.22
N SER A 233 1.05 4.00 9.68
CA SER A 233 1.94 4.98 9.03
C SER A 233 3.38 4.49 9.02
N LEU A 234 3.85 3.94 10.15
CA LEU A 234 5.18 3.36 10.26
C LEU A 234 5.33 2.11 9.38
N ALA A 235 4.31 1.24 9.31
CA ALA A 235 4.31 0.09 8.41
C ALA A 235 4.44 0.53 6.94
N GLY A 236 3.66 1.55 6.53
CA GLY A 236 3.76 2.15 5.20
C GLY A 236 5.17 2.65 4.90
N LEU A 237 5.76 3.45 5.80
CA LEU A 237 7.12 3.96 5.64
C LEU A 237 8.17 2.85 5.55
N ILE A 238 8.09 1.84 6.42
CA ILE A 238 9.02 0.69 6.39
C ILE A 238 8.88 -0.04 5.06
N CYS A 239 7.65 -0.38 4.64
CA CYS A 239 7.42 -1.03 3.36
C CYS A 239 7.88 -0.17 2.18
N GLY A 240 7.72 1.15 2.24
CA GLY A 240 8.20 2.07 1.21
C GLY A 240 9.72 2.10 1.09
N VAL A 241 10.44 2.14 2.22
CA VAL A 241 11.90 2.05 2.23
C VAL A 241 12.36 0.69 1.70
N LEU A 242 11.72 -0.40 2.12
CA LEU A 242 12.03 -1.74 1.63
C LEU A 242 11.75 -1.88 0.13
N TRP A 243 10.62 -1.38 -0.34
CA TRP A 243 10.23 -1.36 -1.74
C TRP A 243 11.28 -0.66 -2.60
N GLU A 244 11.69 0.54 -2.22
CA GLU A 244 12.70 1.29 -2.96
C GLU A 244 14.08 0.64 -2.90
N SER A 245 14.45 0.05 -1.77
CA SER A 245 15.71 -0.69 -1.66
C SER A 245 15.72 -1.93 -2.56
N GLU A 246 14.61 -2.66 -2.62
CA GLU A 246 14.46 -3.84 -3.47
C GLU A 246 14.50 -3.47 -4.95
N ASN A 247 13.69 -2.50 -5.34
CA ASN A 247 13.63 -1.97 -6.70
C ASN A 247 15.00 -1.45 -7.19
N PHE A 248 15.84 -0.95 -6.28
CA PHE A 248 17.18 -0.50 -6.62
C PHE A 248 18.22 -1.63 -6.69
N PHE A 249 18.21 -2.56 -5.72
CA PHE A 249 19.28 -3.55 -5.56
C PHE A 249 18.99 -4.90 -6.20
N PHE A 250 17.75 -5.40 -6.14
CA PHE A 250 17.43 -6.81 -6.39
C PHE A 250 16.56 -7.05 -7.62
N SER A 251 15.89 -6.01 -8.14
CA SER A 251 15.13 -6.11 -9.39
C SER A 251 15.84 -5.49 -10.58
N THR A 252 15.99 -6.25 -11.67
CA THR A 252 16.36 -5.67 -12.98
C THR A 252 15.15 -5.04 -13.68
N SER A 253 13.94 -5.58 -13.44
CA SER A 253 12.66 -5.02 -13.87
C SER A 253 12.28 -3.87 -12.94
N LYS A 254 12.45 -2.62 -13.37
CA LYS A 254 12.37 -1.48 -12.46
C LYS A 254 11.07 -0.72 -12.54
N TRP A 255 10.66 -0.23 -11.36
CA TRP A 255 9.72 0.87 -11.18
C TRP A 255 10.47 2.19 -11.27
N HIS A 256 10.17 2.99 -12.28
CA HIS A 256 10.68 4.36 -12.38
C HIS A 256 9.59 5.36 -12.05
N TYR A 257 9.88 6.23 -11.09
CA TYR A 257 8.97 7.26 -10.63
C TYR A 257 9.20 8.58 -11.37
N THR A 258 8.11 9.13 -11.90
CA THR A 258 8.02 10.37 -12.67
C THR A 258 7.24 11.46 -11.91
N VAL A 259 7.17 11.35 -10.58
CA VAL A 259 6.50 12.35 -9.73
C VAL A 259 7.15 13.73 -9.94
N PRO A 260 6.36 14.77 -10.29
CA PRO A 260 6.90 16.06 -10.71
C PRO A 260 7.45 16.91 -9.54
N ILE A 261 7.07 16.57 -8.30
CA ILE A 261 7.44 17.31 -7.10
C ILE A 261 8.80 16.85 -6.58
N MET A 262 9.80 17.75 -6.62
CA MET A 262 11.17 17.49 -6.16
C MET A 262 11.84 16.26 -6.81
N GLY A 263 11.57 16.00 -8.09
CA GLY A 263 12.09 14.83 -8.82
C GLY A 263 13.62 14.67 -8.83
N ASN A 264 14.38 15.74 -8.56
CA ASN A 264 15.85 15.74 -8.56
C ASN A 264 16.48 15.29 -7.23
N VAL A 265 15.71 15.28 -6.13
CA VAL A 265 16.20 14.89 -4.81
C VAL A 265 15.64 13.50 -4.49
N LYS A 266 16.43 12.47 -4.79
CA LYS A 266 16.00 11.07 -4.70
C LYS A 266 16.79 10.29 -3.66
N ILE A 267 16.12 9.34 -3.03
CA ILE A 267 16.74 8.20 -2.35
C ILE A 267 16.31 6.98 -3.16
N PHE A 268 17.28 6.21 -3.66
CA PHE A 268 17.02 5.18 -4.67
C PHE A 268 16.32 5.76 -5.92
N GLU A 269 15.20 5.20 -6.37
CA GLU A 269 14.49 5.67 -7.58
C GLU A 269 13.42 6.73 -7.25
N MET A 270 12.94 6.77 -6.01
CA MET A 270 11.86 7.64 -5.54
C MET A 270 12.34 9.02 -5.06
N PRO A 271 11.64 10.11 -5.42
CA PRO A 271 11.82 11.42 -4.78
C PRO A 271 11.59 11.35 -3.27
N VAL A 272 12.34 12.12 -2.48
CA VAL A 272 12.25 12.08 -1.00
C VAL A 272 10.83 12.32 -0.50
N LEU A 273 10.09 13.26 -1.11
CA LEU A 273 8.69 13.52 -0.75
C LEU A 273 7.75 12.40 -1.18
N GLY A 274 8.13 11.60 -2.18
CA GLY A 274 7.38 10.43 -2.62
C GLY A 274 7.20 9.39 -1.51
N TYR A 275 8.15 9.28 -0.58
CA TYR A 275 8.03 8.37 0.55
C TYR A 275 6.84 8.69 1.47
N LEU A 276 6.39 9.94 1.50
CA LEU A 276 5.21 10.32 2.27
C LEU A 276 3.94 9.70 1.70
N GLY A 277 3.91 9.29 0.43
CA GLY A 277 2.78 8.59 -0.20
C GLY A 277 2.55 7.19 0.33
N PHE A 278 3.58 6.52 0.88
CA PHE A 278 3.42 5.20 1.48
C PHE A 278 2.62 5.23 2.79
N ILE A 279 2.58 6.37 3.49
CA ILE A 279 1.79 6.55 4.71
C ILE A 279 0.30 6.41 4.42
N PRO A 280 -0.32 7.27 3.58
CA PRO A 280 -1.74 7.17 3.32
C PRO A 280 -2.07 5.90 2.51
N PHE A 281 -1.17 5.39 1.67
CA PHE A 281 -1.36 4.11 1.00
C PHE A 281 -1.57 2.95 2.01
N ALA A 282 -0.82 2.90 3.11
CA ALA A 282 -1.04 1.90 4.15
C ALA A 282 -2.41 2.06 4.84
N TRP A 283 -2.91 3.29 4.97
CA TRP A 283 -4.26 3.53 5.48
C TRP A 283 -5.33 3.03 4.49
N GLU A 284 -5.14 3.27 3.19
CA GLU A 284 -6.05 2.78 2.14
C GLU A 284 -6.11 1.24 2.10
N VAL A 285 -4.95 0.58 2.18
CA VAL A 285 -4.86 -0.89 2.29
C VAL A 285 -5.68 -1.37 3.50
N PHE A 286 -5.45 -0.79 4.68
CA PHE A 286 -6.16 -1.17 5.90
C PHE A 286 -7.67 -0.97 5.77
N SER A 287 -8.12 0.20 5.31
CA SER A 287 -9.55 0.51 5.19
C SER A 287 -10.24 -0.32 4.10
N THR A 288 -9.55 -0.61 2.99
CA THR A 288 -10.06 -1.51 1.94
C THR A 288 -10.24 -2.92 2.47
N VAL A 289 -9.20 -3.49 3.10
CA VAL A 289 -9.27 -4.85 3.64
C VAL A 289 -10.30 -4.93 4.77
N SER A 290 -10.41 -3.92 5.63
CA SER A 290 -11.46 -3.89 6.64
C SER A 290 -12.86 -3.90 6.02
N LEU A 291 -13.06 -3.18 4.91
CA LEU A 291 -14.34 -3.12 4.22
C LEU A 291 -14.74 -4.46 3.63
N VAL A 292 -13.84 -5.13 2.90
CA VAL A 292 -14.18 -6.34 2.13
C VAL A 292 -13.86 -7.64 2.86
N TYR A 293 -12.92 -7.63 3.81
CA TYR A 293 -12.45 -8.82 4.52
C TYR A 293 -12.03 -8.52 5.97
N LYS A 294 -12.97 -7.96 6.75
CA LYS A 294 -12.75 -7.53 8.14
C LYS A 294 -12.08 -8.56 9.06
N ASP A 295 -12.31 -9.86 8.83
CA ASP A 295 -11.80 -10.93 9.68
C ASP A 295 -10.26 -10.99 9.68
N ALA A 296 -9.61 -10.56 8.61
CA ALA A 296 -8.15 -10.41 8.58
C ALA A 296 -7.70 -9.30 9.55
N ILE A 297 -8.37 -8.14 9.53
CA ILE A 297 -8.06 -7.01 10.40
C ILE A 297 -8.37 -7.32 11.86
N ILE A 298 -9.50 -7.96 12.14
CA ILE A 298 -9.87 -8.39 13.50
C ILE A 298 -8.77 -9.28 14.08
N GLN A 299 -8.32 -10.30 13.32
CA GLN A 299 -7.21 -11.18 13.76
C GLN A 299 -5.92 -10.39 14.04
N ILE A 300 -5.57 -9.45 13.17
CA ILE A 300 -4.38 -8.60 13.38
C ILE A 300 -4.49 -7.80 14.67
N GLN A 301 -5.67 -7.23 14.91
CA GLN A 301 -5.94 -6.33 16.04
C GLN A 301 -6.39 -7.05 17.31
N GLU A 302 -6.43 -8.38 17.37
CA GLU A 302 -6.83 -9.14 18.57
C GLU A 302 -6.08 -8.73 19.86
N TRP A 303 -4.87 -8.18 19.75
CA TRP A 303 -4.06 -7.71 20.90
C TRP A 303 -4.30 -6.24 21.29
N LEU A 304 -5.13 -5.52 20.54
CA LEU A 304 -5.56 -4.15 20.84
C LEU A 304 -6.92 -4.09 21.55
N LEU A 305 -7.65 -5.21 21.57
CA LEU A 305 -8.93 -5.40 22.25
C LEU A 305 -8.68 -5.92 23.67
#